data_AF-A0A842L866-F1
#
_entry.id   AF-A0A842L866-F1
#
_cell.length_a   1.000
_cell.length_b   1.000
_cell.length_c   1.000
_cell.angle_alpha   90.00
_cell.angle_beta   90.00
_cell.angle_gamma   90.00
#
_symmetry.space_group_name_H-M   'P 1'
#
loop_
_entity.id
_entity.type
_entity.pdbx_description
1 polymer ?
#
loop_
_entity_poly.entity_id
_entity_poly.type
_entity_poly.pdbx_seq_one_letter_code
_entity_poly.pdbx_strand_id
1 'polypeptide(L)'
;MLIKINGQEVELPEGSTVKDAIKATKAPHIEGSVIGVIKGKEEFEKHINKYKIKTTAGSIIIEILEDEKINPLIKAWRENYKKFKGQRIRWTTPDEVAIGPIKTSLEPTHQEHQYNKNEVILSLSGFSPESTHVIFSKDEHSSIYG
;
A
#
# COMPACT_ATOMS: atom_id res chain seq x y z
N MET A 1 18.84 -5.16 -12.27
CA MET A 1 18.58 -5.13 -10.81
C MET A 1 19.27 -3.91 -10.21
N LEU A 2 18.52 -3.00 -9.58
CA LEU A 2 19.07 -1.82 -8.91
C LEU A 2 19.39 -2.14 -7.45
N ILE A 3 20.62 -1.89 -7.01
CA ILE A 3 21.05 -2.10 -5.63
C ILE A 3 21.80 -0.87 -5.10
N LYS A 4 21.94 -0.79 -3.78
CA LYS A 4 22.66 0.28 -3.09
C LYS A 4 23.83 -0.30 -2.29
N ILE A 5 25.05 0.12 -2.59
CA ILE A 5 26.28 -0.34 -1.93
C ILE A 5 26.94 0.87 -1.28
N ASN A 6 27.07 0.86 0.04
CA ASN A 6 27.64 1.97 0.82
C ASN A 6 27.05 3.35 0.47
N GLY A 7 25.78 3.40 0.08
CA GLY A 7 25.11 4.64 -0.30
C GLY A 7 25.08 4.92 -1.81
N GLN A 8 25.88 4.22 -2.62
CA GLN A 8 25.93 4.40 -4.07
C GLN A 8 24.96 3.44 -4.77
N GLU A 9 24.10 3.98 -5.64
CA GLU A 9 23.21 3.18 -6.48
C GLU A 9 23.97 2.63 -7.68
N VAL A 10 23.76 1.34 -7.97
CA VAL A 10 24.36 0.67 -9.12
C VAL A 10 23.35 -0.29 -9.75
N GLU A 11 23.33 -0.32 -11.07
CA GLU A 11 22.53 -1.26 -11.83
C GLU A 11 23.38 -2.47 -12.23
N LEU A 12 22.91 -3.67 -11.90
CA LEU A 12 23.57 -4.94 -12.21
C LEU A 12 22.68 -5.83 -13.07
N PRO A 13 23.27 -6.70 -13.91
CA PRO A 13 22.55 -7.76 -14.59
C PRO A 13 21.81 -8.66 -13.60
N GLU A 14 20.69 -9.22 -14.04
CA GLU A 14 19.94 -10.20 -13.25
C GLU A 14 20.78 -11.47 -13.02
N GLY A 15 20.69 -12.08 -11.84
CA GLY A 15 21.55 -13.20 -11.43
C GLY A 15 22.94 -12.82 -10.90
N SER A 16 23.28 -11.53 -10.85
CA SER A 16 24.56 -11.05 -10.29
C SER A 16 24.73 -11.39 -8.80
N THR A 17 25.96 -11.65 -8.39
CA THR A 17 26.31 -11.98 -7.00
C THR A 17 26.73 -10.75 -6.18
N VAL A 18 26.80 -10.90 -4.85
CA VAL A 18 27.39 -9.88 -3.96
C VAL A 18 28.83 -9.54 -4.35
N LYS A 19 29.58 -10.50 -4.89
CA LYS A 19 30.96 -10.26 -5.36
C LYS A 19 30.99 -9.36 -6.58
N ASP A 20 30.05 -9.53 -7.51
CA ASP A 20 29.94 -8.71 -8.72
C ASP A 20 29.57 -7.26 -8.35
N ALA A 21 28.69 -7.12 -7.35
CA ALA A 21 28.31 -5.85 -6.77
C ALA A 21 29.50 -5.08 -6.16
N ILE A 22 30.33 -5.74 -5.35
CA ILE A 22 31.55 -5.14 -4.75
C ILE A 22 32.53 -4.71 -5.85
N LYS A 23 32.74 -5.55 -6.87
CA LYS A 23 33.64 -5.25 -7.99
C LYS A 23 33.16 -4.05 -8.81
N ALA A 24 31.86 -3.98 -9.12
CA ALA A 24 31.27 -2.91 -9.92
C ALA A 24 31.43 -1.53 -9.26
N THR A 25 31.35 -1.47 -7.93
CA THR A 25 31.47 -0.21 -7.17
C THR A 25 32.87 0.04 -6.61
N LYS A 26 33.81 -0.91 -6.77
CA LYS A 26 35.13 -0.91 -6.11
C LYS A 26 35.00 -0.70 -4.60
N ALA A 27 33.94 -1.24 -3.99
CA ALA A 27 33.71 -1.11 -2.56
C ALA A 27 34.87 -1.76 -1.78
N PRO A 28 35.36 -1.13 -0.69
CA PRO A 28 36.42 -1.70 0.12
C PRO A 28 36.01 -3.06 0.68
N HIS A 29 36.80 -4.09 0.43
CA HIS A 29 36.54 -5.45 0.89
C HIS A 29 37.86 -6.16 1.21
N ILE A 30 37.96 -6.70 2.42
CA ILE A 30 39.08 -7.54 2.86
C ILE A 30 38.56 -8.98 2.97
N GLU A 31 39.33 -9.94 2.46
CA GLU A 31 38.96 -11.35 2.57
C GLU A 31 38.76 -11.77 4.04
N GLY A 32 37.69 -12.53 4.31
CA GLY A 32 37.26 -12.86 5.68
C GLY A 32 36.33 -11.84 6.35
N SER A 33 36.00 -10.72 5.69
CA SER A 33 35.03 -9.75 6.21
C SER A 33 33.59 -10.28 6.18
N VAL A 34 32.78 -9.87 7.16
CA VAL A 34 31.33 -10.11 7.17
C VAL A 34 30.64 -9.07 6.31
N ILE A 35 29.73 -9.50 5.43
CA ILE A 35 28.93 -8.62 4.59
C ILE A 35 27.48 -8.63 5.08
N GLY A 36 26.95 -7.45 5.40
CA GLY A 36 25.54 -7.26 5.70
C GLY A 36 24.73 -7.02 4.42
N VAL A 37 23.78 -7.89 4.12
CA VAL A 37 22.84 -7.72 3.00
C VAL A 37 21.47 -7.36 3.55
N ILE A 38 20.97 -6.18 3.19
CA ILE A 38 19.63 -5.72 3.57
C ILE A 38 18.75 -5.81 2.33
N LYS A 39 17.73 -6.68 2.37
CA LYS A 39 16.73 -6.73 1.31
C LYS A 39 15.96 -5.40 1.26
N GLY A 40 15.85 -4.81 0.08
CA GLY A 40 15.14 -3.54 -0.11
C GLY A 40 13.71 -3.63 0.41
N LYS A 41 13.35 -2.74 1.35
CA LYS A 41 11.99 -2.67 1.91
C LYS A 41 10.94 -2.33 0.86
N GLU A 42 11.30 -1.49 -0.12
CA GLU A 42 10.37 -1.05 -1.17
C GLU A 42 9.92 -2.20 -2.08
N GLU A 43 10.84 -3.08 -2.47
CA GLU A 43 10.51 -4.25 -3.30
C GLU A 43 9.65 -5.25 -2.52
N PHE A 44 9.87 -5.38 -1.21
CA PHE A 44 9.00 -6.20 -0.35
C PHE A 44 7.61 -5.58 -0.17
N GLU A 45 7.50 -4.27 0.09
CA GLU A 45 6.22 -3.58 0.23
C GLU A 45 5.34 -3.68 -1.03
N LYS A 46 5.94 -3.73 -2.23
CA LYS A 46 5.22 -3.96 -3.49
C LYS A 46 4.49 -5.32 -3.57
N HIS A 47 4.93 -6.32 -2.82
CA HIS A 47 4.34 -7.66 -2.84
C HIS A 47 3.47 -7.97 -1.61
N ILE A 48 3.23 -6.98 -0.73
CA ILE A 48 2.34 -7.15 0.41
C ILE A 48 0.89 -7.08 -0.08
N ASN A 49 0.19 -8.22 0.04
CA ASN A 49 -1.23 -8.35 -0.25
C ASN A 49 -2.11 -8.32 1.00
N LYS A 50 -1.58 -8.64 2.19
CA LYS A 50 -2.35 -8.67 3.45
C LYS A 50 -1.94 -7.56 4.40
N TYR A 51 -2.95 -6.86 4.92
CA TYR A 51 -2.77 -5.79 5.89
C TYR A 51 -3.58 -6.07 7.14
N LYS A 52 -2.92 -5.98 8.31
CA LYS A 52 -3.59 -6.09 9.60
C LYS A 52 -3.83 -4.68 10.16
N ILE A 53 -5.10 -4.30 10.22
CA ILE A 53 -5.56 -3.03 10.80
C ILE A 53 -5.89 -3.29 12.27
N LYS A 54 -5.12 -2.67 13.17
CA LYS A 54 -5.37 -2.75 14.60
C LYS A 54 -6.28 -1.60 15.01
N THR A 55 -7.39 -1.93 15.66
CA THR A 55 -8.34 -0.97 16.22
C THR A 55 -8.43 -1.17 17.73
N THR A 56 -9.20 -0.31 18.41
CA THR A 56 -9.49 -0.48 19.85
C THR A 56 -10.41 -1.66 20.13
N ALA A 57 -11.21 -2.10 19.16
CA ALA A 57 -12.16 -3.21 19.29
C ALA A 57 -11.59 -4.56 18.84
N GLY A 58 -10.37 -4.58 18.27
CA GLY A 58 -9.77 -5.81 17.77
C GLY A 58 -8.85 -5.57 16.58
N SER A 59 -8.77 -6.57 15.70
CA SER A 59 -8.00 -6.45 14.47
C SER A 59 -8.81 -6.92 13.29
N ILE A 60 -8.70 -6.19 12.18
CA ILE A 60 -9.28 -6.54 10.89
C ILE A 60 -8.11 -6.91 9.97
N ILE A 61 -8.26 -7.97 9.19
CA ILE A 61 -7.32 -8.33 8.14
C ILE A 61 -8.00 -8.03 6.82
N ILE A 62 -7.34 -7.24 5.98
CA ILE A 62 -7.77 -7.03 4.60
C ILE A 62 -6.77 -7.69 3.67
N GLU A 63 -7.26 -8.17 2.54
CA GLU A 63 -6.49 -8.81 1.48
C GLU A 63 -6.75 -8.06 0.18
N ILE A 64 -5.67 -7.73 -0.52
CA ILE A 64 -5.72 -7.17 -1.87
C ILE A 64 -5.90 -8.33 -2.83
N LEU A 65 -6.99 -8.30 -3.59
CA LEU A 65 -7.21 -9.17 -4.74
C LEU A 65 -6.55 -8.54 -5.96
N GLU A 66 -5.71 -9.28 -6.67
CA GLU A 66 -5.06 -8.77 -7.88
C GLU A 66 -6.07 -8.76 -9.04
N ASP A 67 -6.49 -7.55 -9.43
CA ASP A 67 -7.34 -7.31 -10.61
C ASP A 67 -6.84 -6.04 -11.31
N GLU A 68 -6.56 -6.15 -12.61
CA GLU A 68 -6.04 -5.06 -13.43
C GLU A 68 -6.92 -3.80 -13.38
N LYS A 69 -8.24 -3.96 -13.23
CA LYS A 69 -9.19 -2.85 -13.19
C LYS A 69 -9.04 -1.98 -11.94
N ILE A 70 -8.57 -2.55 -10.83
CA ILE A 70 -8.42 -1.83 -9.56
C ILE A 70 -6.96 -1.49 -9.23
N ASN A 71 -6.03 -1.74 -10.16
CA ASN A 71 -4.61 -1.39 -10.01
C ASN A 71 -4.37 0.07 -9.54
N PRO A 72 -5.09 1.09 -10.05
CA PRO A 72 -4.95 2.46 -9.55
C PRO A 72 -5.29 2.59 -8.06
N LEU A 73 -6.34 1.92 -7.60
CA LEU A 73 -6.77 1.92 -6.19
C LEU A 73 -5.76 1.17 -5.31
N ILE A 74 -5.25 0.03 -5.78
CA ILE A 74 -4.21 -0.75 -5.10
C ILE A 74 -2.95 0.10 -4.91
N LYS A 75 -2.52 0.81 -5.94
CA LYS A 75 -1.36 1.72 -5.89
C LYS A 75 -1.60 2.83 -4.87
N ALA A 76 -2.76 3.50 -4.93
CA ALA A 76 -3.12 4.55 -3.99
C ALA A 76 -3.15 4.03 -2.54
N TRP A 77 -3.69 2.84 -2.29
CA TRP A 77 -3.65 2.20 -0.97
C TRP A 77 -2.21 1.97 -0.50
N ARG A 78 -1.37 1.32 -1.31
CA ARG A 78 0.03 1.00 -0.96
C ARG A 78 0.85 2.24 -0.63
N GLU A 79 0.64 3.33 -1.34
CA GLU A 79 1.32 4.61 -1.09
C GLU A 79 0.83 5.32 0.18
N ASN A 80 -0.42 5.09 0.60
CA ASN A 80 -1.08 5.92 1.59
C ASN A 80 -1.55 5.21 2.86
N TYR A 81 -1.54 3.87 2.95
CA TYR A 81 -2.15 3.12 4.07
C TYR A 81 -1.63 3.56 5.45
N LYS A 82 -0.35 3.94 5.55
CA LYS A 82 0.26 4.41 6.80
C LYS A 82 -0.38 5.71 7.31
N LYS A 83 -0.92 6.55 6.43
CA LYS A 83 -1.60 7.81 6.78
C LYS A 83 -2.91 7.61 7.53
N PHE A 84 -3.52 6.42 7.44
CA PHE A 84 -4.71 6.07 8.22
C PHE A 84 -4.40 5.76 9.69
N LYS A 85 -3.13 5.61 10.08
CA LYS A 85 -2.76 5.37 11.48
C LYS A 85 -3.16 6.58 12.34
N GLY A 86 -3.96 6.32 13.37
CA GLY A 86 -4.46 7.35 14.29
C GLY A 86 -5.69 8.11 13.79
N GLN A 87 -6.16 7.82 12.57
CA GLN A 87 -7.46 8.31 12.09
C GLN A 87 -8.59 7.69 12.90
N ARG A 88 -9.74 8.37 12.89
CA ARG A 88 -10.95 7.96 13.62
C ARG A 88 -12.01 7.48 12.66
N ILE A 89 -13.02 6.80 13.21
CA ILE A 89 -14.27 6.54 12.48
C ILE A 89 -14.91 7.89 12.18
N ARG A 90 -15.16 8.16 10.89
CA ARG A 90 -15.78 9.40 10.44
C ARG A 90 -17.31 9.29 10.45
N TRP A 91 -17.83 8.14 10.03
CA TRP A 91 -19.23 7.79 10.13
C TRP A 91 -19.43 6.27 10.23
N THR A 92 -20.65 5.90 10.62
CA THR A 92 -21.12 4.52 10.66
C THR A 92 -22.60 4.54 10.29
N THR A 93 -22.98 3.73 9.32
CA THR A 93 -24.38 3.47 8.94
C THR A 93 -24.70 2.01 9.27
N PRO A 94 -25.92 1.50 9.04
CA PRO A 94 -26.19 0.06 9.09
C PRO A 94 -25.33 -0.76 8.12
N ASP A 95 -25.02 -0.19 6.94
CA ASP A 95 -24.39 -0.91 5.83
C ASP A 95 -22.86 -0.77 5.80
N GLU A 96 -22.29 0.23 6.47
CA GLU A 96 -20.85 0.50 6.35
C GLU A 96 -20.22 1.27 7.54
N VAL A 97 -18.88 1.27 7.58
CA VAL A 97 -18.07 2.05 8.52
C VAL A 97 -16.91 2.70 7.78
N ALA A 98 -16.70 4.01 7.95
CA ALA A 98 -15.64 4.75 7.28
C ALA A 98 -14.59 5.31 8.23
N ILE A 99 -13.32 5.26 7.82
CA ILE A 99 -12.15 5.79 8.55
C ILE A 99 -11.42 6.80 7.67
N GLY A 100 -11.01 7.94 8.25
CA GLY A 100 -10.30 9.01 7.55
C GLY A 100 -10.65 10.40 8.11
N PRO A 101 -10.48 11.48 7.33
CA PRO A 101 -9.97 11.51 5.95
C PRO A 101 -8.44 11.52 5.86
N ILE A 102 -7.92 11.18 4.68
CA ILE A 102 -6.55 11.48 4.26
C ILE A 102 -6.54 12.11 2.86
N LYS A 103 -5.45 12.80 2.52
CA LYS A 103 -5.20 13.29 1.17
C LYS A 103 -4.56 12.21 0.29
N THR A 104 -5.11 11.99 -0.89
CA THR A 104 -4.55 11.12 -1.95
C THR A 104 -4.50 11.84 -3.30
N SER A 105 -4.07 11.14 -4.35
CA SER A 105 -4.04 11.61 -5.74
C SER A 105 -5.09 10.92 -6.62
N LEU A 106 -6.09 10.28 -6.02
CA LEU A 106 -7.18 9.63 -6.76
C LEU A 106 -8.08 10.68 -7.42
N GLU A 107 -8.69 10.32 -8.55
CA GLU A 107 -9.69 11.15 -9.21
C GLU A 107 -11.09 10.61 -8.89
N PRO A 108 -12.06 11.50 -8.60
CA PRO A 108 -13.39 11.07 -8.23
C PRO A 108 -14.20 10.59 -9.45
N THR A 109 -15.07 9.62 -9.23
CA THR A 109 -16.10 9.14 -10.15
C THR A 109 -17.49 9.44 -9.60
N HIS A 110 -18.44 9.71 -10.51
CA HIS A 110 -19.86 9.87 -10.19
C HIS A 110 -20.67 8.60 -10.50
N GLN A 111 -20.00 7.48 -10.80
CA GLN A 111 -20.64 6.22 -11.10
C GLN A 111 -21.14 5.55 -9.82
N GLU A 112 -22.36 5.03 -9.88
CA GLU A 112 -22.87 4.15 -8.85
C GLU A 112 -22.24 2.77 -9.00
N HIS A 113 -21.86 2.18 -7.88
CA HIS A 113 -21.35 0.83 -7.80
C HIS A 113 -22.16 0.03 -6.80
N GLN A 114 -22.37 -1.25 -7.11
CA GLN A 114 -22.90 -2.23 -6.17
C GLN A 114 -21.71 -2.83 -5.41
N TYR A 115 -21.78 -2.75 -4.09
CA TYR A 115 -20.76 -3.25 -3.18
C TYR A 115 -21.25 -4.48 -2.44
N ASN A 116 -20.38 -5.46 -2.30
CA ASN A 116 -20.66 -6.67 -1.55
C ASN A 116 -20.28 -6.50 -0.08
N LYS A 117 -20.87 -7.33 0.77
CA LYS A 117 -20.45 -7.46 2.16
C LYS A 117 -18.96 -7.83 2.26
N ASN A 118 -18.25 -7.22 3.20
CA ASN A 118 -16.80 -7.36 3.44
C ASN A 118 -15.88 -6.78 2.35
N GLU A 119 -16.42 -6.02 1.39
CA GLU A 119 -15.57 -5.23 0.50
C GLU A 119 -14.96 -4.01 1.22
N VAL A 120 -13.78 -3.62 0.75
CA VAL A 120 -13.05 -2.46 1.23
C VAL A 120 -13.01 -1.43 0.11
N ILE A 121 -13.46 -0.22 0.42
CA ILE A 121 -13.69 0.82 -0.58
C ILE A 121 -12.82 2.02 -0.24
N LEU A 122 -12.21 2.65 -1.26
CA LEU A 122 -11.62 3.98 -1.14
C LEU A 122 -12.64 4.98 -1.66
N SER A 123 -13.11 5.87 -0.78
CA SER A 123 -14.11 6.89 -1.09
C SER A 123 -13.48 8.27 -1.15
N LEU A 124 -13.80 9.06 -2.15
CA LEU A 124 -13.52 10.50 -2.20
C LEU A 124 -14.77 11.28 -1.79
N SER A 125 -15.02 11.37 -0.48
CA SER A 125 -16.21 12.04 0.05
C SER A 125 -16.29 13.50 -0.40
N GLY A 126 -17.45 13.92 -0.89
CA GLY A 126 -17.63 15.24 -1.50
C GLY A 126 -16.89 15.41 -2.82
N PHE A 127 -16.52 14.30 -3.49
CA PHE A 127 -15.80 14.25 -4.75
C PHE A 127 -14.45 14.99 -4.68
N SER A 128 -13.75 14.87 -3.55
CA SER A 128 -12.49 15.57 -3.30
C SER A 128 -11.35 14.62 -2.92
N PRO A 129 -10.17 14.71 -3.58
CA PRO A 129 -8.98 13.93 -3.21
C PRO A 129 -8.39 14.32 -1.85
N GLU A 130 -8.83 15.45 -1.26
CA GLU A 130 -8.47 15.86 0.09
C GLU A 130 -9.24 15.08 1.17
N SER A 131 -10.30 14.37 0.78
CA SER A 131 -11.24 13.69 1.68
C SER A 131 -11.37 12.19 1.37
N THR A 132 -10.22 11.51 1.24
CA THR A 132 -10.21 10.06 1.01
C THR A 132 -10.45 9.28 2.30
N HIS A 133 -11.42 8.37 2.29
CA HIS A 133 -11.73 7.46 3.39
C HIS A 133 -11.51 6.00 2.96
N VAL A 134 -11.20 5.14 3.93
CA VAL A 134 -11.35 3.70 3.77
C VAL A 134 -12.67 3.28 4.40
N ILE A 135 -13.51 2.61 3.63
CA ILE A 135 -14.82 2.13 4.06
C ILE A 135 -14.79 0.61 4.12
N PHE A 136 -15.36 0.06 5.19
CA PHE A 136 -15.63 -1.37 5.33
C PHE A 136 -17.12 -1.61 5.14
N SER A 137 -17.47 -2.33 4.09
CA SER A 137 -18.85 -2.73 3.81
C SER A 137 -19.29 -3.84 4.78
N LYS A 138 -20.38 -3.60 5.51
CA LYS A 138 -21.00 -4.56 6.45
C LYS A 138 -22.12 -5.36 5.81
N ASP A 139 -22.74 -4.84 4.76
CA ASP A 139 -23.79 -5.51 3.98
C ASP A 139 -23.80 -5.04 2.52
N GLU A 140 -24.52 -5.78 1.66
CA GLU A 140 -24.69 -5.42 0.26
C GLU A 140 -25.46 -4.09 0.10
N HIS A 141 -24.93 -3.18 -0.72
CA HIS A 141 -25.57 -1.90 -0.98
C HIS A 141 -25.07 -1.26 -2.29
N SER A 142 -25.84 -0.30 -2.82
CA SER A 142 -25.44 0.53 -3.96
C SER A 142 -25.19 1.95 -3.49
N SER A 143 -24.08 2.56 -3.93
CA SER A 143 -23.73 3.93 -3.56
C SER A 143 -22.76 4.58 -4.55
N ILE A 144 -22.61 5.90 -4.43
CA ILE A 144 -21.61 6.70 -5.14
C ILE A 144 -20.65 7.25 -4.09
N TYR A 145 -19.44 6.70 -4.04
CA TYR A 145 -18.45 7.08 -3.03
C TYR A 145 -17.39 8.07 -3.48
N GLY A 146 -17.40 8.48 -4.76
CA GLY A 146 -16.35 9.30 -5.33
C GLY A 146 -15.13 8.46 -5.65
#